data_AF-S7SRK1-F1
#
_entry.id   AF-S7SRK1-F1
#
_cell.length_a   1.000
_cell.length_b   1.000
_cell.length_c   1.000
_cell.angle_alpha   90.00
_cell.angle_beta   90.00
_cell.angle_gamma   90.00
#
_symmetry.space_group_name_H-M   'P 1'
#
loop_
_entity.id
_entity.type
_entity.pdbx_description
1 polymer ?
#
loop_
_entity_poly.entity_id
_entity_poly.type
_entity_poly.pdbx_seq_one_letter_code
_entity_poly.pdbx_strand_id
1 'polypeptide(L)' 'MWSAMTKKKQFPLRIDYDLYAILEQWAQDEFRSVNAQIEYLLREAAKRAGRLGKGKNDPKQGS' A
#
# COMPACT_ATOMS: atom_id res chain seq x y z
N MET A 1 1.24 -25.69 -8.48
CA MET A 1 2.24 -24.94 -7.68
C MET A 1 1.61 -23.62 -7.29
N TRP A 2 1.15 -23.51 -6.04
CA TRP A 2 0.40 -22.34 -5.56
C TRP A 2 1.35 -21.17 -5.29
N SER A 3 1.13 -20.06 -5.98
CA SER A 3 1.86 -18.81 -5.76
C SER A 3 1.51 -18.25 -4.39
N ALA A 4 2.51 -18.02 -3.55
CA ALA A 4 2.35 -17.29 -2.29
C ALA A 4 1.90 -15.85 -2.61
N MET A 5 0.58 -15.60 -2.64
CA MET A 5 0.06 -14.24 -2.62
C MET A 5 0.55 -13.58 -1.34
N THR A 6 1.33 -12.52 -1.48
CA THR A 6 1.65 -11.60 -0.37
C THR A 6 0.36 -11.33 0.42
N LYS A 7 0.34 -11.67 1.71
CA LYS A 7 -0.86 -11.50 2.55
C LYS A 7 -1.17 -10.01 2.67
N LYS A 8 -2.06 -9.50 1.82
CA LYS A 8 -2.60 -8.14 1.93
C LYS A 8 -3.68 -8.14 3.01
N LYS A 9 -3.50 -7.31 4.04
CA LYS A 9 -4.54 -7.09 5.05
C LYS A 9 -5.59 -6.14 4.47
N GLN A 10 -6.83 -6.60 4.34
CA GLN A 10 -7.96 -5.74 4.01
C GLN A 10 -8.41 -5.01 5.27
N PHE A 11 -8.53 -3.68 5.19
CA PHE A 11 -9.07 -2.85 6.26
C PHE A 11 -9.88 -1.70 5.67
N PRO A 12 -11.01 -1.30 6.29
CA PRO A 12 -11.75 -0.14 5.86
C PRO A 12 -10.95 1.13 6.17
N LEU A 13 -10.66 1.93 5.15
CA LEU A 13 -10.01 3.24 5.28
C LEU A 13 -11.10 4.32 5.28
N ARG A 14 -11.12 5.16 6.31
CA ARG A 14 -11.88 6.41 6.30
C ARG A 14 -10.97 7.51 5.77
N ILE A 15 -11.40 8.18 4.71
CA ILE A 15 -10.65 9.23 4.03
C ILE A 15 -11.61 10.36 3.70
N ASP A 16 -11.09 11.59 3.71
CA ASP A 16 -11.82 12.75 3.22
C ASP A 16 -12.16 12.60 1.73
N TYR A 17 -13.34 13.09 1.32
CA TYR A 17 -13.85 12.91 -0.04
C TYR A 17 -13.00 13.65 -1.07
N ASP A 18 -12.62 14.90 -0.79
CA ASP A 18 -11.84 15.72 -1.73
C ASP A 18 -10.43 15.15 -1.88
N LEU A 19 -9.86 14.64 -0.79
CA LEU A 19 -8.59 13.92 -0.84
C LEU A 19 -8.68 12.66 -1.70
N TYR A 20 -9.78 11.89 -1.62
CA TYR A 20 -9.97 10.71 -2.45
C TYR A 20 -10.02 11.08 -3.95
N ALA A 21 -10.74 12.15 -4.31
CA ALA A 21 -10.83 12.62 -5.69
C ALA A 21 -9.45 13.00 -6.27
N ILE A 22 -8.61 13.67 -5.47
CA ILE A 22 -7.23 14.00 -5.87
C ILE A 22 -6.40 12.73 -6.09
N LEU A 23 -6.52 11.74 -5.19
CA LEU A 23 -5.81 10.48 -5.30
C LEU A 23 -6.27 9.64 -6.50
N GLU A 24 -7.57 9.70 -6.83
CA GLU A 24 -8.13 9.03 -8.00
C GLU A 24 -7.56 9.61 -9.30
N GLN A 25 -7.58 10.94 -9.46
CA GLN A 25 -6.98 11.60 -10.62
C GLN A 25 -5.49 11.27 -10.75
N TRP A 26 -4.73 11.36 -9.66
CA TRP A 26 -3.30 11.05 -9.67
C TRP A 26 -3.03 9.58 -10.03
N ALA A 27 -3.87 8.65 -9.56
CA ALA A 27 -3.75 7.25 -9.94
C ALA A 27 -4.00 7.05 -11.45
N GLN A 28 -4.97 7.76 -12.04
CA GLN A 28 -5.21 7.73 -13.49
C GLN A 28 -4.01 8.26 -14.28
N ASP A 29 -3.43 9.38 -13.84
CA ASP A 29 -2.27 10.00 -14.50
C ASP A 29 -1.05 9.05 -14.53
N GLU A 30 -0.91 8.20 -13.51
CA GLU A 30 0.17 7.20 -13.43
C GLU A 30 -0.22 5.80 -13.95
N PHE A 31 -1.41 5.64 -14.55
CA PHE A 31 -1.97 4.37 -15.03
C PHE A 31 -1.99 3.27 -13.94
N ARG A 32 -2.39 3.62 -12.72
CA ARG A 32 -2.52 2.69 -11.58
C ARG A 32 -3.94 2.66 -11.03
N SER A 33 -4.25 1.61 -10.27
CA SER A 33 -5.45 1.62 -9.43
C SER A 33 -5.27 2.55 -8.24
N VAL A 34 -6.38 3.12 -7.74
CA VAL A 34 -6.37 4.00 -6.56
C VAL A 34 -5.76 3.29 -5.34
N ASN A 35 -6.07 1.99 -5.14
CA ASN A 35 -5.49 1.20 -4.04
C ASN A 35 -3.97 1.03 -4.19
N ALA A 36 -3.47 0.82 -5.40
CA ALA A 36 -2.03 0.74 -5.64
C ALA A 36 -1.34 2.09 -5.39
N GLN A 37 -1.99 3.20 -5.75
CA GLN A 37 -1.49 4.54 -5.49
C GLN A 37 -1.44 4.86 -3.99
N ILE A 38 -2.51 4.56 -3.25
CA ILE A 38 -2.53 4.71 -1.79
C ILE A 38 -1.43 3.86 -1.14
N GLU A 39 -1.27 2.60 -1.55
CA GLU A 39 -0.22 1.73 -1.03
C GLU A 39 1.19 2.31 -1.29
N TYR A 40 1.44 2.82 -2.50
CA TYR A 40 2.71 3.45 -2.87
C TYR A 40 3.01 4.67 -1.99
N LEU A 41 2.04 5.58 -1.84
CA LEU A 41 2.21 6.80 -1.03
C LEU A 41 2.45 6.49 0.44
N LEU A 42 1.73 5.53 1.01
CA LEU A 42 1.92 5.11 2.40
C LEU A 42 3.31 4.47 2.61
N ARG A 43 3.77 3.65 1.66
CA ARG A 43 5.11 3.05 1.71
C ARG A 43 6.21 4.11 1.64
N GLU A 44 6.08 5.05 0.71
CA GLU A 44 7.04 6.15 0.56
C GLU A 44 7.03 7.07 1.79
N ALA A 45 5.86 7.41 2.33
CA ALA A 45 5.75 8.17 3.57
C ALA A 45 6.41 7.45 4.75
N ALA A 46 6.16 6.14 4.92
CA ALA A 46 6.79 5.33 5.96
C ALA A 46 8.32 5.24 5.79
N LYS A 47 8.81 5.12 4.55
CA LYS A 47 10.23 5.11 4.22
C LYS A 47 10.89 6.45 4.55
N ARG A 48 10.28 7.57 4.12
CA ARG A 48 10.76 8.94 4.43
C ARG A 48 10.78 9.21 5.93
N ALA A 49 9.79 8.67 6.67
CA ALA A 49 9.74 8.74 8.12
C ALA A 49 10.71 7.77 8.84
N GLY A 50 11.52 6.99 8.11
CA GLY A 50 12.42 5.99 8.68
C GLY A 50 11.71 4.82 9.37
N ARG A 51 10.41 4.64 9.14
CA ARG A 51 9.56 3.60 9.75
C ARG A 51 9.55 2.32 8.94
N LEU A 52 10.00 2.36 7.70
CA LEU A 52 10.27 1.17 6.91
C LEU A 52 11.63 0.58 7.36
N GLY A 53 11.60 -0.17 8.47
CA GLY A 53 12.79 -0.74 9.10
C GLY A 53 13.55 -1.71 8.20
N LYS A 54 14.88 -1.64 8.22
CA LYS A 54 15.76 -2.68 7.70
C LYS A 54 15.56 -3.96 8.52
N GLY A 55 14.91 -4.97 7.95
CA GLY A 55 14.95 -6.36 8.44
C GLY A 55 13.63 -6.91 8.98
N LYS A 56 13.28 -8.09 8.45
CA LYS A 56 12.23 -9.03 8.87
C LYS A 56 10.80 -8.68 8.48
N ASN A 57 10.46 -9.00 7.23
CA ASN A 57 9.20 -9.68 6.89
C ASN A 57 9.40 -10.47 5.58
N ASP A 58 10.34 -11.41 5.64
CA ASP A 58 10.19 -12.66 4.90
C ASP A 58 9.15 -13.47 5.69
N PRO A 59 7.96 -13.77 5.14
CA PRO A 59 6.97 -14.54 5.85
C PRO A 59 7.45 -15.99 5.95
N LYS A 60 8.27 -16.29 6.98
CA LYS A 60 8.17 -17.58 7.67
C LYS A 60 6.73 -17.68 8.21
N GLN A 61 5.85 -18.29 7.44
CA GLN A 61 4.60 -18.81 7.96
C GLN A 61 4.91 -20.18 8.57
N GLY A 62 4.83 -20.24 9.90
CA GLY A 62 5.10 -21.43 10.68
C GLY A 62 3.99 -22.47 10.60
N SER A 63 4.42 -23.71 10.90
CA SER A 63 3.75 -24.88 11.49
C SER A 63 2.38 -25.29 10.98
#